data_AF-A0A531LR92-F1
#
_entry.id   AF-A0A531LR92-F1
#
_cell.length_a   1.000
_cell.length_b   1.000
_cell.length_c   1.000
_cell.angle_alpha   90.00
_cell.angle_beta   90.00
_cell.angle_gamma   90.00
#
_symmetry.space_group_name_H-M   'P 1'
#
loop_
_entity.id
_entity.type
_entity.pdbx_description
1 polymer ?
#
loop_
_entity_poly.entity_id
_entity_poly.type
_entity_poly.pdbx_seq_one_letter_code
_entity_poly.pdbx_strand_id
1 'polypeptide(L)'
;YTQMLNAKGGIESDLTVTRLSETAYFLVVPGATLQRDLAWLRRHVADEFVVITDVTAAEAVLCLMGPESRKLIQKLSPNDFSNEGNPFGTFHEIEIGMGLARAHRVTYVGELGWELYVST
;
A
#
# COMPACT_ATOMS: atom_id res chain seq x y z
N TYR A 1 8.33 -4.03 -1.36
CA TYR A 1 7.87 -5.19 -2.15
C TYR A 1 8.60 -6.41 -1.66
N THR A 2 7.87 -7.51 -1.42
CA THR A 2 8.45 -8.77 -0.92
C THR A 2 7.59 -9.95 -1.37
N GLN A 3 8.05 -11.16 -1.06
CA GLN A 3 7.37 -12.41 -1.37
C GLN A 3 7.08 -13.20 -0.10
N MET A 4 5.91 -13.84 -0.03
CA MET A 4 5.66 -14.97 0.85
C MET A 4 6.10 -16.24 0.13
N LEU A 5 7.03 -16.99 0.72
CA LEU A 5 7.59 -18.21 0.15
C LEU A 5 7.14 -19.43 0.96
N ASN A 6 7.03 -20.57 0.29
CA ASN A 6 6.85 -21.86 0.95
C ASN A 6 8.19 -22.57 1.22
N ALA A 7 8.15 -23.64 2.02
CA ALA A 7 9.35 -24.41 2.40
C ALA A 7 10.06 -25.09 1.21
N LYS A 8 9.44 -25.16 0.02
CA LYS A 8 10.04 -25.69 -1.21
C LYS A 8 10.68 -24.59 -2.06
N GLY A 9 10.68 -23.34 -1.59
CA GLY A 9 11.16 -22.18 -2.35
C GLY A 9 10.18 -21.67 -3.41
N GLY A 10 8.93 -22.14 -3.41
CA GLY A 10 7.88 -21.62 -4.29
C GLY A 10 7.31 -20.31 -3.77
N ILE A 11 6.89 -19.43 -4.69
CA ILE A 11 6.22 -18.17 -4.37
C ILE A 11 4.75 -18.46 -4.08
N GLU A 12 4.32 -18.17 -2.86
CA GLU A 12 2.92 -18.18 -2.49
C GLU A 12 2.28 -16.85 -2.89
N SER A 13 2.88 -15.71 -2.54
CA SER A 13 2.38 -14.40 -2.97
C SER A 13 3.52 -13.43 -3.17
N ASP A 14 3.39 -12.52 -4.12
CA ASP A 14 4.05 -11.24 -4.11
C ASP A 14 3.14 -10.18 -3.46
N LEU A 15 3.72 -9.24 -2.73
CA LEU A 15 2.95 -8.21 -2.04
C LEU A 15 3.79 -6.97 -1.72
N THR A 16 3.09 -5.87 -1.47
CA THR A 16 3.68 -4.67 -0.88
C THR A 16 3.41 -4.66 0.61
N VAL A 17 4.45 -4.35 1.39
CA VAL A 17 4.37 -4.17 2.84
C VAL A 17 4.79 -2.74 3.14
N THR A 18 3.90 -1.99 3.79
CA THR A 18 4.18 -0.65 4.30
C THR A 18 4.18 -0.68 5.82
N ARG A 19 5.26 -0.21 6.44
CA ARG A 19 5.33 -0.06 7.90
C ARG A 19 4.69 1.27 8.29
N LEU A 20 3.47 1.23 8.85
CA LEU A 20 2.72 2.43 9.25
C LEU A 20 3.21 3.00 10.57
N SER A 21 3.64 2.14 11.50
CA SER A 21 4.23 2.51 12.78
C SER A 21 5.24 1.46 13.21
N GLU A 22 5.77 1.57 14.42
CA GLU A 22 6.69 0.55 14.94
C GLU A 22 6.07 -0.85 14.99
N THR A 23 4.75 -0.93 15.17
CA THR A 23 3.99 -2.17 15.42
C THR A 23 2.84 -2.42 14.44
N ALA A 24 2.59 -1.51 13.50
CA ALA A 24 1.51 -1.64 12.51
C ALA A 24 2.06 -1.71 11.09
N TYR A 25 1.57 -2.68 10.32
CA TYR A 25 1.96 -2.92 8.94
C TYR A 25 0.71 -3.04 8.06
N PHE A 26 0.78 -2.46 6.87
CA PHE A 26 -0.25 -2.52 5.84
C PHE A 26 0.23 -3.39 4.69
N LEU A 27 -0.51 -4.44 4.39
CA LEU A 27 -0.18 -5.43 3.37
C LEU A 27 -1.15 -5.30 2.21
N VAL A 28 -0.60 -5.15 1.00
CA VAL A 28 -1.37 -5.10 -0.25
C VAL A 28 -1.05 -6.35 -1.03
N VAL A 29 -2.03 -7.24 -1.15
CA VAL A 29 -1.94 -8.54 -1.83
C VAL A 29 -2.76 -8.52 -3.13
N PRO A 30 -2.54 -9.45 -4.06
CA PRO A 30 -3.35 -9.54 -5.27
C PRO A 30 -4.83 -9.80 -4.94
N GLY A 31 -5.73 -9.01 -5.53
CA GLY A 31 -7.17 -9.12 -5.25
C GLY A 31 -7.76 -10.50 -5.58
N ALA A 32 -7.19 -11.20 -6.56
CA ALA A 32 -7.62 -12.56 -6.93
C ALA A 32 -7.26 -13.63 -5.88
N THR A 33 -6.31 -13.36 -4.98
CA THR A 33 -5.79 -14.34 -4.02
C THR A 33 -6.01 -13.97 -2.57
N LEU A 34 -6.76 -12.89 -2.27
CA LEU A 34 -7.01 -12.38 -0.92
C LEU A 34 -7.28 -13.47 0.13
N GLN A 35 -8.25 -14.37 -0.14
CA GLN A 35 -8.62 -15.41 0.84
C GLN A 35 -7.50 -16.42 1.09
N ARG A 36 -6.72 -16.76 0.06
CA ARG A 36 -5.56 -17.64 0.17
C ARG A 36 -4.43 -16.96 0.95
N ASP A 37 -4.18 -15.69 0.69
CA ASP A 37 -3.11 -14.93 1.35
C ASP A 37 -3.45 -14.69 2.83
N LEU A 38 -4.71 -14.40 3.16
CA LEU A 38 -5.20 -14.34 4.54
C LEU A 38 -5.07 -15.69 5.27
N ALA A 39 -5.44 -16.79 4.62
CA ALA A 39 -5.30 -18.12 5.19
C ALA A 39 -3.81 -18.47 5.42
N TRP A 40 -2.94 -18.09 4.49
CA TRP A 40 -1.49 -18.25 4.63
C TRP A 40 -0.96 -17.47 5.84
N LEU A 41 -1.25 -16.17 5.95
CA LEU A 41 -0.80 -15.33 7.05
C LEU A 41 -1.30 -15.87 8.40
N ARG A 42 -2.60 -16.19 8.52
CA ARG A 42 -3.21 -16.70 9.76
C ARG A 42 -2.61 -18.04 10.20
N ARG A 43 -2.24 -18.91 9.26
CA ARG A 43 -1.59 -20.19 9.59
C ARG A 43 -0.19 -20.01 10.20
N HIS A 44 0.49 -18.90 9.91
CA HIS A 44 1.84 -18.62 10.38
C HIS A 44 1.88 -17.79 11.67
N VAL A 45 0.73 -17.34 12.18
CA VAL A 45 0.65 -16.79 13.53
C VAL A 45 0.72 -17.96 14.50
N ALA A 46 1.78 -18.00 15.32
CA ALA A 46 1.96 -18.99 16.37
C ALA A 46 1.61 -18.34 17.72
N ASP A 47 2.57 -18.21 18.63
CA ASP A 47 2.37 -17.64 19.96
C ASP A 47 2.63 -16.11 20.01
N GLU A 48 2.91 -15.49 18.86
CA GLU A 48 3.16 -14.05 18.77
C GLU A 48 1.89 -13.21 18.97
N PHE A 49 2.04 -12.06 19.62
CA PHE A 49 0.94 -11.09 19.76
C PHE A 49 0.73 -10.31 18.46
N VAL A 50 0.00 -10.91 17.52
CA VAL A 50 -0.29 -10.35 16.20
C VAL A 50 -1.78 -10.48 15.88
N VAL A 51 -2.37 -9.39 15.36
CA VAL A 51 -3.75 -9.39 14.86
C VAL A 51 -3.73 -9.13 13.36
N ILE A 52 -4.41 -9.98 12.59
CA ILE A 52 -4.57 -9.82 11.14
C ILE A 52 -6.02 -9.40 10.86
N THR A 53 -6.19 -8.15 10.44
CA THR A 53 -7.48 -7.58 10.05
C THR A 53 -7.54 -7.43 8.53
N ASP A 54 -8.57 -8.00 7.91
CA ASP A 54 -8.88 -7.71 6.51
C ASP A 54 -9.60 -6.36 6.44
N VAL A 55 -8.94 -5.39 5.81
CA VAL A 55 -9.45 -4.02 5.60
C VAL A 55 -9.76 -3.75 4.12
N THR A 56 -9.81 -4.80 3.29
CA THR A 56 -10.02 -4.67 1.84
C THR A 56 -11.30 -3.90 1.50
N ALA A 57 -12.39 -4.14 2.24
CA ALA A 57 -13.67 -3.46 2.03
C ALA A 57 -13.75 -2.06 2.68
N ALA A 58 -12.76 -1.68 3.48
CA ALA A 58 -12.72 -0.41 4.21
C ALA A 58 -11.86 0.66 3.51
N GLU A 59 -11.15 0.28 2.45
CA GLU A 59 -10.20 1.14 1.74
C GLU A 59 -10.46 1.08 0.23
N ALA A 60 -10.71 2.23 -0.38
CA ALA A 60 -10.63 2.40 -1.82
C ALA A 60 -9.20 2.76 -2.23
N VAL A 61 -8.73 2.27 -3.37
CA VAL A 61 -7.44 2.67 -3.94
C VAL A 61 -7.62 3.33 -5.30
N LEU A 62 -7.04 4.51 -5.46
CA LEU A 62 -6.96 5.23 -6.73
C LEU A 62 -5.51 5.32 -7.18
N CYS A 63 -5.19 4.69 -8.30
CA CYS A 63 -3.86 4.72 -8.89
C CYS A 63 -3.72 5.96 -9.79
N LEU A 64 -2.82 6.87 -9.43
CA LEU A 64 -2.45 8.03 -10.23
C LEU A 64 -1.01 7.89 -10.73
N MET A 65 -0.84 7.53 -12.00
CA MET A 65 0.47 7.18 -12.57
C MET A 65 0.69 7.85 -13.93
N GLY A 66 1.94 8.22 -14.21
CA GLY A 66 2.39 8.90 -15.42
C GLY A 66 3.21 10.17 -15.13
N PRO A 67 3.92 10.72 -16.12
CA PRO A 67 4.81 11.88 -15.94
C PRO A 67 4.10 13.13 -15.40
N GLU A 68 2.82 13.32 -15.75
CA GLU A 68 2.00 14.46 -15.30
C GLU A 68 1.28 14.22 -13.97
N SER A 69 1.43 13.04 -13.34
CA SER A 69 0.75 12.67 -12.09
C SER A 69 0.98 13.70 -10.98
N ARG A 70 2.23 14.15 -10.81
CA ARG A 70 2.60 15.17 -9.81
C ARG A 70 1.87 16.48 -10.04
N LYS A 71 1.84 16.95 -11.28
CA LYS A 71 1.18 18.20 -11.66
C LYS A 71 -0.33 18.12 -11.43
N LEU A 72 -0.92 16.93 -11.61
CA LEU A 72 -2.34 16.72 -11.34
C LEU A 72 -2.65 16.73 -9.85
N ILE A 73 -1.93 15.94 -9.03
CA ILE A 73 -2.23 15.84 -7.59
C ILE A 73 -1.98 17.16 -6.85
N GLN A 74 -0.98 17.95 -7.26
CA GLN A 74 -0.71 19.29 -6.71
C GLN A 74 -1.84 20.31 -6.94
N LYS A 75 -2.79 20.04 -7.84
CA LYS A 75 -3.99 20.88 -7.99
C LYS A 75 -5.06 20.56 -6.94
N LEU A 76 -4.98 19.40 -6.31
CA LEU A 76 -6.01 18.84 -5.45
C LEU A 76 -5.56 18.71 -3.99
N SER A 77 -4.25 18.82 -3.74
CA SER A 77 -3.63 18.61 -2.44
C SER A 77 -2.60 19.71 -2.15
N PRO A 78 -2.60 20.28 -0.93
CA PRO A 78 -1.58 21.25 -0.51
C PRO A 78 -0.24 20.60 -0.11
N ASN A 79 -0.18 19.26 0.01
CA ASN A 79 1.01 18.54 0.46
C ASN A 79 2.17 18.61 -0.56
N ASP A 80 3.40 18.40 -0.08
CA ASP A 80 4.57 18.32 -0.95
C ASP A 80 4.68 16.94 -1.63
N PHE A 81 4.76 16.95 -2.97
CA PHE A 81 4.95 15.77 -3.82
C PHE A 81 6.27 15.81 -4.60
N SER A 82 7.21 16.66 -4.19
CA SER A 82 8.59 16.72 -4.69
C SER A 82 9.33 15.41 -4.44
N ASN A 83 10.51 15.26 -5.04
CA ASN A 83 11.30 14.04 -4.81
C ASN A 83 11.88 14.00 -3.39
N GLU A 84 12.17 15.17 -2.83
CA GLU A 84 12.75 15.36 -1.51
C GLU A 84 11.70 15.19 -0.42
N GLY A 85 10.52 15.79 -0.58
CA GLY A 85 9.44 15.74 0.43
C GLY A 85 8.61 14.46 0.39
N ASN A 86 8.55 13.78 -0.75
CA ASN A 86 7.79 12.53 -0.89
C ASN A 86 8.60 11.51 -1.70
N PRO A 87 9.70 10.93 -1.18
CA PRO A 87 10.58 10.03 -1.93
C PRO A 87 9.93 8.68 -2.27
N PHE A 88 10.44 8.01 -3.30
CA PHE A 88 9.92 6.70 -3.72
C PHE A 88 10.03 5.65 -2.60
N GLY A 89 9.03 4.78 -2.48
CA GLY A 89 8.97 3.76 -1.43
C GLY A 89 8.53 4.27 -0.06
N THR A 90 8.05 5.51 0.03
CA THR A 90 7.45 6.08 1.25
C THR A 90 5.94 6.21 1.12
N PHE A 91 5.28 6.45 2.25
CA PHE A 91 3.88 6.87 2.28
C PHE A 91 3.76 8.14 3.11
N HIS A 92 2.76 8.96 2.79
CA HIS A 92 2.39 10.12 3.58
C HIS A 92 0.87 10.21 3.69
N GLU A 93 0.38 10.67 4.82
CA GLU A 93 -1.00 11.16 4.93
C GLU A 93 -1.09 12.51 4.22
N ILE A 94 -2.12 12.67 3.40
CA ILE A 94 -2.32 13.86 2.59
C ILE A 94 -3.77 14.33 2.67
N GLU A 95 -3.96 15.62 2.47
CA GLU A 95 -5.27 16.20 2.17
C GLU A 95 -5.50 16.10 0.66
N ILE A 96 -6.69 15.66 0.23
CA ILE A 96 -7.06 15.66 -1.18
C ILE A 96 -8.52 16.07 -1.34
N GLY A 97 -8.76 17.19 -2.04
CA GLY A 97 -10.08 17.80 -2.13
C GLY A 97 -10.59 18.25 -0.76
N MET A 98 -11.60 17.57 -0.21
CA MET A 98 -12.19 17.83 1.12
C MET A 98 -12.00 16.66 2.09
N GLY A 99 -11.11 15.72 1.78
CA GLY A 99 -10.89 14.51 2.57
C GLY A 99 -9.41 14.24 2.84
N LEU A 100 -9.18 13.17 3.59
CA LEU A 100 -7.85 12.64 3.88
C LEU A 100 -7.61 11.35 3.08
N ALA A 101 -6.37 11.13 2.70
CA ALA A 101 -5.92 9.92 2.04
C ALA A 101 -4.50 9.57 2.46
N ARG A 102 -4.09 8.33 2.18
CA ARG A 102 -2.70 7.90 2.30
C ARG A 102 -2.10 7.76 0.90
N ALA A 103 -1.11 8.59 0.58
CA ALA A 103 -0.40 8.54 -0.69
C ALA A 103 0.84 7.67 -0.56
N HIS A 104 0.81 6.49 -1.15
CA HIS A 104 1.96 5.59 -1.24
C HIS A 104 2.71 5.85 -2.54
N ARG A 105 3.97 6.28 -2.47
CA ARG A 105 4.79 6.52 -3.66
C ARG A 105 5.40 5.22 -4.18
N VAL A 106 4.53 4.40 -4.75
CA VAL A 106 4.80 3.11 -5.40
C VAL A 106 4.03 3.10 -6.72
N THR A 107 4.60 2.46 -7.75
CA THR A 107 3.92 2.25 -9.03
C THR A 107 4.16 0.84 -9.56
N TYR A 108 3.13 0.28 -10.20
CA TYR A 108 3.22 -1.00 -10.90
C TYR A 108 3.63 -0.83 -12.37
N VAL A 109 3.47 0.37 -12.92
CA VAL A 109 3.73 0.68 -14.34
C VAL A 109 5.14 1.24 -14.61
N GLY A 110 5.96 1.44 -13.56
CA GLY A 110 7.33 1.94 -13.68
C GLY A 110 7.48 3.47 -13.84
N GLU A 111 6.37 4.18 -14.05
CA GLU A 111 6.34 5.64 -14.15
C GLU A 111 6.24 6.33 -12.79
N LEU A 112 6.37 7.66 -12.78
CA LEU A 112 6.04 8.49 -11.62
C LEU A 112 4.56 8.30 -11.23
N GLY A 113 4.28 8.15 -9.93
CA GLY A 113 2.90 8.06 -9.47
C GLY A 113 2.75 7.66 -8.03
N TRP A 114 1.49 7.53 -7.63
CA TRP A 114 1.06 7.15 -6.29
C TRP A 114 -0.14 6.21 -6.35
N GLU A 115 -0.20 5.32 -5.37
CA GLU A 115 -1.43 4.65 -4.96
C GLU A 115 -2.05 5.49 -3.83
N LEU A 116 -3.28 5.97 -4.04
CA LEU A 116 -3.99 6.81 -3.09
C LEU A 116 -5.05 5.96 -2.38
N TYR A 117 -4.82 5.66 -1.10
CA TYR A 117 -5.75 4.93 -0.25
C TYR A 117 -6.70 5.88 0.47
N VAL A 118 -8.01 5.65 0.34
CA VAL A 118 -9.07 6.47 0.92
C VAL A 118 -10.00 5.56 1.71
N SER A 119 -10.15 5.81 3.00
CA SER A 119 -11.06 5.04 3.85
C SER A 119 -12.52 5.33 3.47
N THR A 120 -13.35 4.28 3.44
CA THR A 120 -14.76 4.32 3.00
C THR A 120 -15.75 4.04 4.11
#